data_AF-A0A920GKQ7-F1
#
_entry.id   AF-A0A920GKQ7-F1
#
_cell.length_a   1.000
_cell.length_b   1.000
_cell.length_c   1.000
_cell.angle_alpha   90.00
_cell.angle_beta   90.00
_cell.angle_gamma   90.00
#
_symmetry.space_group_name_H-M   'P 1'
#
loop_
_entity.id
_entity.type
_entity.pdbx_description
1 polymer ?
#
loop_
_entity_poly.entity_id
_entity_poly.type
_entity_poly.pdbx_seq_one_letter_code
_entity_poly.pdbx_strand_id
1 'polypeptide(L)'
;MVIWRNYVNSDDFANKSVMQRPFQATAADRAIQKDTTRYRVFEPRLGMAHARTAYFHNTIGGYHGAKPHRMQALYDYHLSETFRPMLSICSTSNIPYKLLRMEV
;
A
#
# COMPACT_ATOMS: atom_id res chain seq x y z
N MET A 1 -34.15 23.78 15.89
CA MET A 1 -33.08 23.00 15.24
C MET A 1 -32.33 22.24 16.33
N VAL A 2 -32.61 20.95 16.51
CA VAL A 2 -31.96 20.11 17.54
C VAL A 2 -30.79 19.41 16.87
N ILE A 3 -29.57 19.82 17.22
CA ILE A 3 -28.35 19.23 16.66
C ILE A 3 -28.01 18.02 17.53
N TRP A 4 -28.16 16.82 16.97
CA TRP A 4 -27.85 15.55 17.61
C TRP A 4 -26.35 15.46 17.94
N ARG A 5 -25.99 15.69 19.20
CA ARG A 5 -24.63 15.53 19.74
C ARG A 5 -24.30 14.07 20.13
N ASN A 6 -25.23 13.13 19.89
CA ASN A 6 -25.14 11.73 20.37
C ASN A 6 -24.64 10.73 19.32
N TYR A 7 -24.13 11.18 18.17
CA TYR A 7 -23.64 10.28 17.10
C TYR A 7 -22.12 10.15 17.03
N VAL A 8 -21.37 10.85 17.87
CA VAL A 8 -19.91 10.79 17.89
C VAL A 8 -19.48 10.58 19.33
N ASN A 9 -18.85 9.45 19.62
CA ASN A 9 -18.40 9.14 20.96
C ASN A 9 -17.07 9.85 21.22
N SER A 10 -16.81 10.27 22.46
CA SER A 10 -15.53 10.91 22.81
C SER A 10 -14.31 9.99 22.55
N ASP A 11 -14.57 8.70 22.46
CA ASP A 11 -13.57 7.65 22.19
C ASP A 11 -13.22 7.52 20.70
N ASP A 12 -14.04 8.07 19.79
CA ASP A 12 -13.75 8.10 18.35
C ASP A 12 -12.68 9.16 18.01
N PHE A 13 -12.37 10.07 18.94
CA PHE A 13 -11.34 11.08 18.77
C PHE A 13 -9.97 10.49 19.10
N ALA A 14 -9.33 9.91 18.08
CA ALA A 14 -7.94 9.50 18.18
C ALA A 14 -7.04 10.71 18.49
N ASN A 15 -6.08 10.51 19.41
CA ASN A 15 -5.12 11.53 19.79
C ASN A 15 -4.37 12.06 18.54
N LYS A 16 -4.22 13.38 18.39
CA LYS A 16 -3.67 14.02 17.18
C LYS A 16 -2.33 13.43 16.74
N SER A 17 -1.50 12.98 17.68
CA SER A 17 -0.21 12.34 17.39
C SER A 17 -0.35 11.02 16.61
N VAL A 18 -1.41 10.24 16.86
CA VAL A 18 -1.68 8.98 16.17
C VAL A 18 -2.17 9.26 14.74
N MET A 19 -2.96 10.31 14.57
CA MET A 19 -3.38 10.77 13.23
C MET A 19 -2.24 11.35 12.40
N GLN A 20 -1.22 11.95 13.02
CA GLN A 20 -0.07 12.51 12.29
C GLN A 20 0.87 11.45 11.70
N ARG A 21 0.92 10.24 12.28
CA ARG A 21 1.78 9.14 11.80
C ARG A 21 1.02 7.81 11.85
N PRO A 22 0.05 7.60 10.94
CA PRO A 22 -0.78 6.40 10.96
C PRO A 22 0.00 5.12 10.61
N PHE A 23 1.16 5.25 9.95
CA PHE A 23 1.98 4.12 9.54
C PHE A 23 3.40 4.23 10.09
N GLN A 24 3.96 3.08 10.49
CA GLN A 24 5.36 2.95 10.90
C GLN A 24 6.21 2.43 9.73
N ALA A 25 7.36 3.08 9.51
CA ALA A 25 8.29 2.70 8.45
C ALA A 25 9.06 1.42 8.82
N THR A 26 9.03 0.44 7.93
CA THR A 26 9.78 -0.82 8.09
C THR A 26 11.24 -0.66 7.69
N ALA A 27 12.07 -1.67 7.99
CA ALA A 27 13.46 -1.70 7.53
C ALA A 27 13.55 -1.66 5.98
N ALA A 28 12.60 -2.30 5.31
CA ALA A 28 12.45 -2.26 3.86
C ALA A 28 12.20 -0.84 3.35
N ASP A 29 11.26 -0.11 3.96
CA ASP A 29 10.94 1.25 3.55
C ASP A 29 12.15 2.18 3.64
N ARG A 30 12.94 2.03 4.71
CA ARG A 30 14.19 2.79 4.88
C ARG A 30 15.25 2.43 3.83
N ALA A 31 15.29 1.18 3.37
CA ALA A 31 16.21 0.78 2.31
C ALA A 31 15.77 1.36 0.96
N ILE A 32 14.48 1.33 0.66
CA ILE A 32 13.90 1.87 -0.58
C ILE A 32 14.05 3.39 -0.65
N GLN A 33 13.86 4.09 0.48
CA GLN A 33 14.05 5.56 0.56
C GLN A 33 15.47 6.02 0.24
N LYS A 34 16.47 5.15 0.36
CA LYS A 34 17.85 5.46 -0.04
C LYS A 34 18.04 5.43 -1.56
N ASP A 35 17.17 4.74 -2.29
CA ASP A 35 17.19 4.72 -3.74
C ASP A 35 16.60 6.05 -4.26
N THR A 36 17.38 6.77 -5.07
CA THR A 36 16.97 8.04 -5.68
C THR A 36 16.50 7.86 -7.12
N THR A 37 16.53 6.63 -7.65
CA THR A 37 16.09 6.35 -9.02
C THR A 37 14.56 6.37 -9.12
N ARG A 38 14.04 6.42 -10.35
CA ARG A 38 12.60 6.38 -10.58
C ARG A 38 12.09 4.94 -10.49
N TYR A 39 11.44 4.61 -9.38
CA TYR A 39 10.80 3.31 -9.17
C TYR A 39 9.35 3.46 -8.77
N ARG A 40 8.60 2.37 -8.91
CA ARG A 40 7.34 2.18 -8.21
C ARG A 40 7.42 0.96 -7.29
N VAL A 41 6.85 1.09 -6.10
CA VAL A 41 6.84 0.03 -5.09
C VAL A 41 5.55 -0.77 -5.21
N PHE A 42 5.68 -2.08 -5.21
CA PHE A 42 4.56 -3.01 -5.13
C PHE A 42 4.74 -3.92 -3.91
N GLU A 43 3.74 -3.96 -3.05
CA GLU A 43 3.70 -4.79 -1.84
C GLU A 43 2.69 -5.91 -2.07
N PRO A 44 3.13 -7.14 -2.41
CA PRO A 44 2.22 -8.20 -2.87
C PRO A 44 1.26 -8.69 -1.78
N ARG A 45 1.69 -8.61 -0.51
CA ARG A 45 0.89 -9.01 0.66
C ARG A 45 -0.34 -8.15 0.87
N LEU A 46 -0.18 -6.88 0.55
CA LEU A 46 -1.26 -5.92 0.63
C LEU A 46 -2.05 -6.02 -0.69
N GLY A 47 -1.38 -5.94 -1.84
CA GLY A 47 -1.99 -5.99 -3.16
C GLY A 47 -2.10 -4.61 -3.81
N MET A 48 -3.09 -4.39 -4.68
CA MET A 48 -3.19 -3.15 -5.45
C MET A 48 -3.59 -1.92 -4.60
N ALA A 49 -4.56 -1.99 -3.69
CA ALA A 49 -5.21 -0.82 -3.07
C ALA A 49 -4.80 -0.54 -1.61
N HIS A 50 -3.66 0.14 -1.40
CA HIS A 50 -3.10 0.30 -0.04
C HIS A 50 -2.58 1.69 0.24
N ALA A 51 -3.06 2.26 1.35
CA ALA A 51 -2.65 3.57 1.86
C ALA A 51 -1.22 3.57 2.40
N ARG A 52 -0.81 2.48 3.06
CA ARG A 52 0.50 2.37 3.75
C ARG A 52 1.67 2.60 2.80
N THR A 53 1.75 1.80 1.73
CA THR A 53 2.88 1.87 0.80
C THR A 53 2.86 3.18 0.01
N ALA A 54 1.68 3.71 -0.29
CA ALA A 54 1.50 5.01 -0.95
C ALA A 54 1.88 6.20 -0.06
N TYR A 55 1.81 6.03 1.27
CA TYR A 55 2.23 7.04 2.24
C TYR A 55 3.76 7.25 2.24
N PHE A 56 4.54 6.17 2.01
CA PHE A 56 6.00 6.23 2.02
C PHE A 56 6.62 6.35 0.62
N HIS A 57 5.96 5.80 -0.41
CA HIS A 57 6.55 5.64 -1.75
C HIS A 57 5.52 5.81 -2.87
N ASN A 58 6.00 5.98 -4.10
CA ASN A 58 5.16 5.94 -5.29
C ASN A 58 4.75 4.49 -5.61
N THR A 59 3.47 4.14 -5.43
CA THR A 59 2.97 2.79 -5.70
C THR A 59 2.28 2.67 -7.05
N ILE A 60 2.23 1.45 -7.61
CA ILE A 60 1.54 1.19 -8.89
C ILE A 60 0.03 1.39 -8.77
N GLY A 61 -0.56 0.93 -7.67
CA GLY A 61 -2.00 0.99 -7.46
C GLY A 61 -2.50 2.27 -6.79
N GLY A 62 -1.60 3.08 -6.21
CA GLY A 62 -1.93 4.31 -5.48
C GLY A 62 -2.88 4.12 -4.29
N TYR A 63 -3.17 5.22 -3.60
CA TYR A 63 -4.33 5.34 -2.73
C TYR A 63 -5.47 5.98 -3.53
N HIS A 64 -6.05 5.21 -4.46
CA HIS A 64 -7.15 5.67 -5.30
C HIS A 64 -8.40 4.85 -5.01
N GLY A 65 -9.47 5.51 -4.56
CA GLY A 65 -10.73 4.87 -4.14
C GLY A 65 -11.54 4.25 -5.29
N ALA A 66 -11.33 4.68 -6.53
CA ALA A 66 -12.07 4.21 -7.70
C ALA A 66 -11.12 3.69 -8.78
N LYS A 67 -10.71 2.42 -8.69
CA LYS A 67 -9.75 1.85 -9.64
C LYS A 67 -10.42 1.46 -10.96
N PRO A 68 -9.84 1.82 -12.12
CA PRO A 68 -10.32 1.33 -13.41
C PRO A 68 -10.33 -0.19 -13.45
N HIS A 69 -11.48 -0.77 -13.80
CA HIS A 69 -11.69 -2.21 -13.82
C HIS A 69 -10.66 -2.95 -14.69
N ARG A 70 -10.26 -2.36 -15.84
CA ARG A 70 -9.22 -2.93 -16.72
C ARG A 70 -7.85 -3.05 -16.04
N MET A 71 -7.47 -2.12 -15.16
CA MET A 71 -6.21 -2.23 -14.43
C MET A 71 -6.26 -3.35 -13.40
N GLN A 72 -7.41 -3.54 -12.75
CA GLN A 72 -7.62 -4.64 -11.82
C GLN A 72 -7.59 -5.99 -12.56
N ALA A 73 -8.27 -6.09 -13.71
CA ALA A 73 -8.26 -7.31 -14.52
C ALA A 73 -6.85 -7.69 -15.02
N LEU A 74 -6.06 -6.71 -15.48
CA LEU A 74 -4.66 -6.95 -15.89
C LEU A 74 -3.79 -7.42 -14.73
N TYR A 75 -4.01 -6.85 -13.55
CA TYR A 75 -3.33 -7.26 -12.33
C TYR A 75 -3.69 -8.68 -11.92
N ASP A 76 -4.98 -9.00 -11.88
CA ASP A 76 -5.47 -10.32 -11.50
C ASP A 76 -4.95 -11.40 -12.45
N TYR A 77 -4.91 -11.10 -13.76
CA TYR A 77 -4.32 -11.97 -14.78
C TYR A 77 -2.81 -12.21 -14.58
N HIS A 78 -2.04 -11.16 -14.31
CA HIS A 78 -0.61 -11.33 -14.04
C HIS A 78 -0.35 -12.07 -12.72
N LEU A 79 -1.22 -11.86 -11.71
CA LEU A 79 -1.10 -12.53 -10.43
C LEU A 79 -1.34 -14.04 -10.53
N SER A 80 -2.28 -14.45 -11.38
CA SER A 80 -2.61 -15.87 -11.60
C SER A 80 -1.49 -16.62 -12.31
N GLU A 81 -0.92 -16.02 -13.36
CA GLU A 81 0.02 -16.71 -14.25
C GLU A 81 1.48 -16.63 -13.78
N THR A 82 1.95 -15.45 -13.35
CA THR A 82 3.38 -15.22 -13.12
C THR A 82 3.74 -15.18 -11.64
N PHE A 83 2.85 -14.65 -10.80
CA PHE A 83 3.21 -14.33 -9.42
C PHE A 83 2.76 -15.35 -8.39
N ARG A 84 1.78 -16.21 -8.64
CA ARG A 84 1.30 -17.21 -7.66
C ARG A 84 2.39 -18.10 -7.04
N PRO A 85 3.26 -18.78 -7.82
CA PRO A 85 4.34 -19.59 -7.24
C PRO A 85 5.41 -18.72 -6.57
N MET A 86 5.66 -17.53 -7.11
CA MET A 86 6.63 -16.58 -6.55
C MET A 86 6.14 -15.96 -5.23
N LEU A 87 4.83 -15.72 -5.11
CA LEU A 87 4.14 -15.22 -3.92
C LEU A 87 4.21 -16.23 -2.79
N SER A 88 4.00 -17.53 -3.06
CA SER A 88 4.10 -18.59 -2.04
C SER A 88 5.53 -18.67 -1.47
N ILE A 89 6.54 -18.52 -2.33
CA ILE A 89 7.95 -18.47 -1.95
C ILE A 89 8.26 -17.18 -1.17
N CYS A 90 7.77 -16.01 -1.60
CA CYS A 90 7.94 -14.72 -0.91
C CYS A 90 7.28 -14.71 0.48
N SER A 91 6.10 -15.31 0.63
CA SER A 91 5.45 -15.45 1.95
C SER A 91 6.29 -16.32 2.89
N THR A 92 7.00 -17.31 2.37
CA THR A 92 7.89 -18.19 3.15
C THR A 92 9.23 -17.52 3.48
N SER A 93 9.77 -16.71 2.57
CA SER A 93 11.07 -16.04 2.68
C SER A 93 11.03 -14.63 3.29
N ASN A 94 9.86 -14.20 3.77
CA ASN A 94 9.66 -12.92 4.44
C ASN A 94 10.06 -11.68 3.62
N ILE A 95 10.05 -11.79 2.29
CA ILE A 95 10.37 -10.68 1.38
C ILE A 95 9.11 -9.81 1.28
N PRO A 96 9.11 -8.57 1.82
CA PRO A 96 7.88 -7.79 1.94
C PRO A 96 7.49 -7.09 0.62
N TYR A 97 8.45 -6.82 -0.27
CA TYR A 97 8.28 -5.86 -1.36
C TYR A 97 8.92 -6.31 -2.66
N LYS A 98 8.35 -5.86 -3.78
CA LYS A 98 8.98 -5.90 -5.10
C LYS A 98 9.11 -4.48 -5.64
N LEU A 99 10.33 -4.12 -6.04
CA LEU A 99 10.61 -2.87 -6.73
C LEU A 99 10.45 -3.09 -8.24
N LEU A 100 9.60 -2.28 -8.87
CA LEU A 100 9.47 -2.24 -10.32
C LEU A 100 10.13 -0.95 -10.81
N ARG A 101 11.28 -1.12 -11.46
CA ARG A 101 12.00 -0.02 -12.11
C ARG A 101 11.42 0.18 -13.50
N MET A 102 11.09 1.44 -13.80
CA MET A 102 10.72 1.84 -15.15
C MET A 102 12.02 2.24 -15.83
N GLU A 103 12.55 1.40 -16.70
CA GLU A 103 13.56 1.84 -17.64
C GLU A 103 12.87 2.76 -18.66
N VAL A 104 13.46 3.93 -18.88
CA VAL A 104 13.05 4.87 -19.94
C VAL A 104 13.75 4.46 -21.23
#